data_AF-A0A1F8T7D7-F1
#
_entry.id   AF-A0A1F8T7D7-F1
#
_cell.length_a   1.000
_cell.length_b   1.000
_cell.length_c   1.000
_cell.angle_alpha   90.00
_cell.angle_beta   90.00
_cell.angle_gamma   90.00
#
_symmetry.space_group_name_H-M   'P 1'
#
loop_
_entity.id
_entity.type
_entity.pdbx_description
1 polymer ?
#
loop_
_entity_poly.entity_id
_entity_poly.type
_entity_poly.pdbx_seq_one_letter_code
_entity_poly.pdbx_strand_id
1 'polypeptide(L)'
;MSELNVVLSGAELRRFGALVGSAPTAISPLAGPPDGPVDPAHLARLGLLAPDGSIAPRAFPALRVLANARSYAGVVLQDAGIFEHVVYFDGHDSVGLTSETGGFRLQDPPPALGALLRATLGEGIAVAVELDDIFTAPEASVFLGVMDLRRRQILQGLLEDRDAPVAPVDQAAISAWLGRPATGSQWLAPIVRDSVGAGLDPASIEAATRSLVGRQALAQSGGDVIPGAAIAALAERFLLIRMLLRVRAGRSDGDRVVTTDLRVAQSAGFQHLLWEADAAGRVHLECVTPTGLASTIEHFLTDADALAALVPAAVAAPVAVAASAGPAAPAARRFCPNCGAPTAPGARFCPSCGTAVA
;
A
#
# COMPACT_ATOMS: atom_id res chain seq x y z
N MET A 1 -29.28 9.54 -14.53
CA MET A 1 -28.65 10.17 -13.35
C MET A 1 -27.52 11.04 -13.86
N SER A 2 -27.35 12.29 -13.40
CA SER A 2 -26.24 13.12 -13.88
C SER A 2 -24.95 12.64 -13.23
N GLU A 3 -23.96 12.29 -14.04
CA GLU A 3 -22.63 11.94 -13.55
C GLU A 3 -22.03 13.12 -12.77
N LEU A 4 -21.48 12.85 -11.59
CA LEU A 4 -20.69 13.81 -10.84
C LEU A 4 -19.22 13.60 -11.17
N ASN A 5 -18.55 14.65 -11.65
CA ASN A 5 -17.11 14.63 -11.93
C ASN A 5 -16.54 16.03 -11.67
N VAL A 6 -16.06 16.26 -10.44
CA VAL A 6 -15.61 17.57 -9.96
C VAL A 6 -14.31 17.45 -9.18
N VAL A 7 -13.49 18.50 -9.20
CA VAL A 7 -12.23 18.54 -8.44
C VAL A 7 -12.43 19.41 -7.21
N LEU A 8 -12.01 18.89 -6.05
CA LEU A 8 -12.13 19.54 -4.74
C LEU A 8 -10.81 19.53 -4.02
N SER A 9 -10.46 20.61 -3.34
CA SER A 9 -9.40 20.58 -2.34
C SER A 9 -9.77 19.68 -1.15
N GLY A 10 -8.79 19.29 -0.35
CA GLY A 10 -9.03 18.54 0.89
C GLY A 10 -9.95 19.27 1.88
N ALA A 11 -9.80 20.58 2.00
CA ALA A 11 -10.65 21.43 2.86
C ALA A 11 -12.09 21.48 2.36
N GLU A 12 -12.29 21.62 1.03
CA GLU A 12 -13.61 21.59 0.40
C GLU A 12 -14.31 20.24 0.57
N LEU A 13 -13.58 19.14 0.42
CA LEU A 13 -14.11 17.80 0.64
C LEU A 13 -14.57 17.63 2.10
N ARG A 14 -13.71 17.94 3.08
CA ARG A 14 -14.03 17.83 4.51
C ARG A 14 -15.17 18.74 4.97
N ARG A 15 -15.41 19.87 4.29
CA ARG A 15 -16.55 20.74 4.60
C ARG A 15 -17.89 19.99 4.54
N PHE A 16 -18.03 19.03 3.64
CA PHE A 16 -19.28 18.29 3.48
C PHE A 16 -19.57 17.36 4.66
N GLY A 17 -18.57 16.97 5.46
CA GLY A 17 -18.77 16.11 6.63
C GLY A 17 -19.77 16.68 7.64
N ALA A 18 -19.78 18.00 7.84
CA ALA A 18 -20.76 18.66 8.72
C ALA A 18 -22.13 18.90 8.07
N LEU A 19 -22.22 18.83 6.74
CA LEU A 19 -23.42 19.18 5.97
C LEU A 19 -24.29 17.96 5.61
N VAL A 20 -23.72 16.75 5.55
CA VAL A 20 -24.45 15.52 5.16
C VAL A 20 -25.45 15.07 6.24
N GLY A 21 -25.37 15.63 7.45
CA GLY A 21 -26.35 15.40 8.52
C GLY A 21 -26.16 14.11 9.32
N SER A 22 -25.25 13.22 8.90
CA SER A 22 -24.72 12.11 9.70
C SER A 22 -23.26 12.37 10.07
N ALA A 23 -22.83 11.86 11.23
CA ALA A 23 -21.41 11.87 11.58
C ALA A 23 -20.65 10.95 10.60
N PRO A 24 -19.58 11.43 9.95
CA PRO A 24 -18.77 10.59 9.06
C PRO A 24 -18.22 9.36 9.79
N THR A 25 -18.17 8.21 9.10
CA THR A 25 -17.57 6.99 9.65
C THR A 25 -16.06 7.12 9.83
N ALA A 26 -15.44 6.18 10.57
CA ALA A 26 -14.01 6.19 10.85
C ALA A 26 -13.12 6.13 9.60
N ILE A 27 -13.64 5.63 8.48
CA ILE A 27 -12.94 5.52 7.19
C ILE A 27 -13.39 6.58 6.18
N SER A 28 -14.35 7.44 6.55
CA SER A 28 -14.88 8.45 5.64
C SER A 28 -13.80 9.49 5.30
N PRO A 29 -13.64 9.86 4.01
CA PRO A 29 -12.74 10.95 3.63
C PRO A 29 -13.29 12.33 4.04
N LEU A 30 -14.54 12.40 4.48
CA LEU A 30 -15.17 13.63 5.00
C LEU A 30 -14.92 13.82 6.51
N ALA A 31 -14.25 12.86 7.16
CA ALA A 31 -13.98 12.93 8.59
C ALA A 31 -12.98 14.04 8.94
N GLY A 32 -13.22 14.70 10.08
CA GLY A 32 -12.39 15.79 10.59
C GLY A 32 -12.77 17.18 10.08
N PRO A 33 -12.24 18.25 10.71
CA PRO A 33 -12.52 19.62 10.29
C PRO A 33 -11.80 19.96 8.97
N PRO A 34 -12.32 20.92 8.18
CA PRO A 34 -11.59 21.49 7.07
C PRO A 34 -10.21 22.01 7.52
N ASP A 35 -9.18 21.72 6.75
CA ASP A 35 -7.78 22.11 6.99
C ASP A 35 -7.40 23.37 6.20
N GLY A 36 -8.35 24.31 6.07
CA GLY A 36 -8.13 25.54 5.33
C GLY A 36 -9.41 26.31 5.03
N PRO A 37 -9.29 27.49 4.42
CA PRO A 37 -10.44 28.27 3.98
C PRO A 37 -11.20 27.52 2.88
N VAL A 38 -12.53 27.63 2.90
CA VAL A 38 -13.39 27.04 1.87
C VAL A 38 -14.30 28.11 1.29
N ASP A 39 -14.23 28.34 -0.02
CA ASP A 39 -15.10 29.25 -0.77
C ASP A 39 -16.46 28.58 -1.08
N PRO A 40 -17.56 28.94 -0.38
CA PRO A 40 -18.87 28.37 -0.68
C PRO A 40 -19.35 28.71 -2.10
N ALA A 41 -18.92 29.85 -2.66
CA ALA A 41 -19.30 30.24 -4.00
C ALA A 41 -18.65 29.32 -5.05
N HIS A 42 -17.43 28.83 -4.78
CA HIS A 42 -16.81 27.81 -5.62
C HIS A 42 -17.61 26.51 -5.62
N LEU A 43 -17.99 26.02 -4.44
CA LEU A 43 -18.81 24.81 -4.31
C LEU A 43 -20.19 24.96 -4.97
N ALA A 44 -20.79 26.15 -4.92
CA ALA A 44 -22.02 26.46 -5.65
C ALA A 44 -21.82 26.49 -7.17
N ARG A 45 -20.70 27.03 -7.68
CA ARG A 45 -20.33 26.97 -9.12
C ARG A 45 -20.11 25.53 -9.59
N LEU A 46 -19.51 24.69 -8.74
CA LEU A 46 -19.41 23.25 -8.94
C LEU A 46 -20.75 22.53 -8.71
N GLY A 47 -21.84 23.25 -8.44
CA GLY A 47 -23.19 22.76 -8.15
C GLY A 47 -23.25 21.68 -7.07
N LEU A 48 -22.38 21.77 -6.08
CA LEU A 48 -22.38 20.92 -4.90
C LEU A 48 -23.20 21.54 -3.76
N LEU A 49 -23.35 22.87 -3.77
CA LEU A 49 -24.22 23.61 -2.85
C LEU A 49 -25.40 24.23 -3.59
N ALA A 50 -26.56 24.23 -2.94
CA ALA A 50 -27.72 25.00 -3.31
C ALA A 50 -27.58 26.47 -2.84
N PRO A 51 -28.42 27.41 -3.33
CA PRO A 51 -28.34 28.83 -2.96
C PRO A 51 -28.48 29.12 -1.46
N ASP A 52 -29.16 28.23 -0.72
CA ASP A 52 -29.33 28.31 0.73
C ASP A 52 -28.13 27.76 1.53
N GLY A 53 -27.09 27.29 0.83
CA GLY A 53 -25.89 26.69 1.42
C GLY A 53 -26.05 25.22 1.81
N SER A 54 -27.21 24.61 1.54
CA SER A 54 -27.40 23.16 1.70
C SER A 54 -26.72 22.38 0.57
N ILE A 55 -26.59 21.06 0.71
CA ILE A 55 -26.04 20.20 -0.33
C ILE A 55 -27.02 20.15 -1.51
N ALA A 56 -26.52 20.38 -2.73
CA ALA A 56 -27.33 20.29 -3.93
C ALA A 56 -27.85 18.86 -4.13
N PRO A 57 -29.11 18.66 -4.59
CA PRO A 57 -29.69 17.32 -4.77
C PRO A 57 -28.85 16.37 -5.63
N ARG A 58 -28.09 16.90 -6.60
CA ARG A 58 -27.20 16.11 -7.47
C ARG A 58 -25.95 15.57 -6.77
N ALA A 59 -25.49 16.26 -5.73
CA ALA A 59 -24.27 15.90 -4.99
C ALA A 59 -24.56 15.06 -3.75
N PHE A 60 -25.80 15.13 -3.25
CA PHE A 60 -26.20 14.46 -2.02
C PHE A 60 -25.97 12.94 -2.03
N PRO A 61 -26.30 12.17 -3.10
CA PRO A 61 -26.05 10.73 -3.12
C PRO A 61 -24.56 10.39 -2.94
N ALA A 62 -23.68 11.01 -3.73
CA ALA A 62 -22.24 10.77 -3.66
C ALA A 62 -21.65 11.14 -2.29
N LEU A 63 -22.02 12.31 -1.75
CA LEU A 63 -21.54 12.76 -0.44
C LEU A 63 -22.08 11.89 0.70
N ARG A 64 -23.29 11.34 0.57
CA ARG A 64 -23.86 10.37 1.50
C ARG A 64 -23.06 9.06 1.51
N VAL A 65 -22.64 8.56 0.34
CA VAL A 65 -21.77 7.37 0.26
C VAL A 65 -20.45 7.63 0.96
N LEU A 66 -19.80 8.76 0.69
CA LEU A 66 -18.54 9.11 1.34
C LEU A 66 -18.69 9.28 2.86
N ALA A 67 -19.74 9.94 3.33
CA ALA A 67 -19.99 10.11 4.76
C ALA A 67 -20.23 8.76 5.48
N ASN A 68 -20.98 7.87 4.85
CA ASN A 68 -21.41 6.60 5.44
C ASN A 68 -20.59 5.40 4.96
N ALA A 69 -19.38 5.64 4.42
CA ALA A 69 -18.53 4.59 3.88
C ALA A 69 -18.28 3.50 4.93
N ARG A 70 -18.55 2.24 4.55
CA ARG A 70 -18.32 1.04 5.36
C ARG A 70 -17.11 0.25 4.88
N SER A 71 -16.74 0.39 3.62
CA SER A 71 -15.49 -0.14 3.09
C SER A 71 -14.90 0.78 2.03
N TYR A 72 -13.62 0.56 1.73
CA TYR A 72 -12.93 1.20 0.63
C TYR A 72 -11.93 0.23 0.01
N ALA A 73 -11.61 0.46 -1.25
CA ALA A 73 -10.49 -0.14 -1.95
C ALA A 73 -9.78 0.93 -2.76
N GLY A 74 -8.45 0.85 -2.85
CA GLY A 74 -7.68 1.85 -3.56
C GLY A 74 -6.38 1.30 -4.11
N VAL A 75 -5.95 1.92 -5.20
CA VAL A 75 -4.73 1.61 -5.93
C VAL A 75 -3.83 2.84 -5.89
N VAL A 76 -2.57 2.66 -5.56
CA VAL A 76 -1.53 3.68 -5.64
C VAL A 76 -0.42 3.17 -6.53
N LEU A 77 -0.16 3.89 -7.62
CA LEU A 77 0.91 3.60 -8.55
C LEU A 77 2.03 4.63 -8.31
N GLN A 78 3.23 4.13 -8.01
CA GLN A 78 4.44 4.94 -7.87
C GLN A 78 5.39 4.58 -9.01
N ASP A 79 5.43 5.46 -10.00
CA ASP A 79 6.37 5.44 -11.13
C ASP A 79 7.10 6.81 -11.16
N ALA A 80 7.17 7.50 -12.31
CA ALA A 80 7.62 8.89 -12.43
C ALA A 80 6.72 9.91 -11.69
N GLY A 81 5.58 9.46 -11.16
CA GLY A 81 4.66 10.24 -10.35
C GLY A 81 3.81 9.33 -9.44
N ILE A 82 2.90 9.93 -8.67
CA ILE A 82 1.96 9.21 -7.83
C ILE A 82 0.57 9.34 -8.45
N PHE A 83 0.00 8.21 -8.86
CA PHE A 83 -1.42 8.10 -9.16
C PHE A 83 -2.10 7.37 -8.01
N GLU A 84 -3.18 7.92 -7.48
CA GLU A 84 -3.97 7.29 -6.43
C GLU A 84 -5.45 7.37 -6.78
N HIS A 85 -6.12 6.23 -6.73
CA HIS A 85 -7.56 6.14 -6.91
C HIS A 85 -8.15 5.27 -5.80
N VAL A 86 -9.20 5.76 -5.15
CA VAL A 86 -9.90 5.07 -4.06
C VAL A 86 -11.39 5.05 -4.34
N VAL A 87 -12.00 3.87 -4.25
CA VAL A 87 -13.45 3.68 -4.29
C VAL A 87 -13.94 3.43 -2.88
N TYR A 88 -14.94 4.20 -2.47
CA TYR A 88 -15.63 4.06 -1.18
C TYR A 88 -17.01 3.43 -1.41
N PHE A 89 -17.42 2.57 -0.48
CA PHE A 89 -18.70 1.87 -0.54
C PHE A 89 -19.48 2.07 0.76
N ASP A 90 -20.77 2.36 0.68
CA ASP A 90 -21.67 2.40 1.84
C ASP A 90 -22.38 1.06 2.11
N GLY A 91 -22.16 0.08 1.23
CA GLY A 91 -22.79 -1.25 1.22
C GLY A 91 -23.77 -1.46 0.07
N HIS A 92 -24.17 -0.39 -0.63
CA HIS A 92 -25.05 -0.46 -1.80
C HIS A 92 -24.48 0.29 -2.99
N ASP A 93 -24.00 1.51 -2.75
CA ASP A 93 -23.49 2.41 -3.77
C ASP A 93 -21.97 2.62 -3.60
N SER A 94 -21.32 3.15 -4.63
CA SER A 94 -19.88 3.42 -4.64
C SER A 94 -19.54 4.79 -5.23
N VAL A 95 -18.46 5.39 -4.73
CA VAL A 95 -17.96 6.70 -5.18
C VAL A 95 -16.44 6.68 -5.25
N GLY A 96 -15.90 7.21 -6.35
CA GLY A 96 -14.47 7.30 -6.61
C GLY A 96 -13.87 8.64 -6.19
N LEU A 97 -12.68 8.59 -5.58
CA LEU A 97 -11.80 9.72 -5.38
C LEU A 97 -10.46 9.45 -6.06
N THR A 98 -10.08 10.28 -7.03
CA THR A 98 -8.76 10.23 -7.68
C THR A 98 -7.92 11.41 -7.21
N SER A 99 -6.72 11.16 -6.68
CA SER A 99 -5.78 12.21 -6.31
C SER A 99 -5.24 12.89 -7.57
N GLU A 100 -5.30 14.22 -7.60
CA GLU A 100 -4.79 15.05 -8.70
C GLU A 100 -3.96 16.22 -8.15
N THR A 101 -3.24 16.94 -9.02
CA THR A 101 -2.50 18.12 -8.61
C THR A 101 -3.44 19.17 -8.00
N GLY A 102 -3.33 19.40 -6.70
CA GLY A 102 -4.12 20.41 -5.98
C GLY A 102 -5.44 19.93 -5.38
N GLY A 103 -5.77 18.64 -5.43
CA GLY A 103 -6.99 18.13 -4.79
C GLY A 103 -7.37 16.70 -5.16
N PHE A 104 -8.67 16.42 -5.06
CA PHE A 104 -9.28 15.13 -5.32
C PHE A 104 -10.39 15.29 -6.34
N ARG A 105 -10.37 14.48 -7.39
CA ARG A 105 -11.49 14.35 -8.32
C ARG A 105 -12.53 13.38 -7.73
N LEU A 106 -13.70 13.91 -7.41
CA LEU A 106 -14.89 13.18 -6.99
C LEU A 106 -15.65 12.67 -8.21
N GLN A 107 -15.88 11.37 -8.27
CA GLN A 107 -16.51 10.67 -9.40
C GLN A 107 -17.65 9.76 -8.94
N ASP A 108 -18.86 10.01 -9.44
CA ASP A 108 -20.05 9.16 -9.23
C ASP A 108 -20.76 8.96 -10.59
N PRO A 109 -20.72 7.75 -11.18
CA PRO A 109 -20.08 6.54 -10.66
C PRO A 109 -18.53 6.58 -10.70
N PRO A 110 -17.83 5.71 -9.96
CA PRO A 110 -16.38 5.55 -10.09
C PRO A 110 -15.99 5.11 -11.52
N PRO A 111 -14.83 5.55 -12.05
CA PRO A 111 -14.35 5.13 -13.36
C PRO A 111 -13.93 3.66 -13.36
N ALA A 112 -14.22 2.94 -14.44
CA ALA A 112 -13.67 1.60 -14.66
C ALA A 112 -12.17 1.68 -14.96
N LEU A 113 -11.33 1.10 -14.11
CA LEU A 113 -9.87 1.15 -14.26
C LEU A 113 -9.26 -0.01 -15.04
N GLY A 114 -10.04 -1.00 -15.49
CA GLY A 114 -9.50 -2.22 -16.10
C GLY A 114 -8.56 -1.97 -17.29
N ALA A 115 -8.87 -1.00 -18.16
CA ALA A 115 -8.00 -0.65 -19.28
C ALA A 115 -6.67 -0.02 -18.82
N LEU A 116 -6.72 0.88 -17.82
CA LEU A 116 -5.53 1.48 -17.21
C LEU A 116 -4.67 0.44 -16.51
N LEU A 117 -5.29 -0.46 -15.73
CA LEU A 117 -4.61 -1.55 -15.03
C LEU A 117 -3.90 -2.48 -16.02
N ARG A 118 -4.55 -2.91 -17.11
CA ARG A 118 -3.88 -3.74 -18.14
C ARG A 118 -2.73 -3.02 -18.82
N ALA A 119 -2.91 -1.74 -19.19
CA ALA A 119 -1.84 -0.95 -19.80
C ALA A 119 -0.64 -0.75 -18.87
N THR A 120 -0.88 -0.73 -17.56
CA THR A 120 0.12 -0.48 -16.51
C THR A 120 0.81 -1.77 -16.06
N LEU A 121 0.04 -2.83 -15.83
CA LEU A 121 0.50 -4.12 -15.34
C LEU A 121 1.01 -5.03 -16.45
N GLY A 122 0.66 -4.75 -17.71
CA GLY A 122 0.95 -5.61 -18.84
C GLY A 122 -0.06 -6.74 -18.99
N GLU A 123 0.21 -7.63 -19.94
CA GLU A 123 -0.64 -8.78 -20.25
C GLU A 123 0.16 -10.07 -20.08
N GLY A 124 -0.45 -11.09 -19.47
CA GLY A 124 0.20 -12.39 -19.29
C GLY A 124 -0.45 -13.24 -18.22
N ILE A 125 -0.41 -14.56 -18.43
CA ILE A 125 -0.99 -15.58 -17.54
C ILE A 125 0.05 -16.51 -16.93
N ALA A 126 1.33 -16.33 -17.28
CA ALA A 126 2.42 -17.17 -16.78
C ALA A 126 3.30 -16.37 -15.82
N VAL A 127 3.75 -17.04 -14.76
CA VAL A 127 4.75 -16.52 -13.84
C VAL A 127 6.12 -17.04 -14.28
N ALA A 128 7.11 -16.16 -14.44
CA ALA A 128 8.44 -16.58 -14.89
C ALA A 128 9.30 -17.22 -13.79
N VAL A 129 8.99 -16.95 -12.53
CA VAL A 129 9.67 -17.50 -11.34
C VAL A 129 8.61 -17.96 -10.36
N GLU A 130 8.58 -19.25 -10.05
CA GLU A 130 7.68 -19.78 -9.02
C GLU A 130 8.21 -19.37 -7.64
N LEU A 131 7.47 -18.49 -6.97
CA LEU A 131 7.66 -18.11 -5.58
C LEU A 131 6.28 -17.89 -4.98
N ASP A 132 5.98 -18.62 -3.92
CA ASP A 132 4.81 -18.47 -3.07
C ASP A 132 5.21 -19.03 -1.70
N ASP A 133 5.66 -18.17 -0.80
CA ASP A 133 6.18 -18.62 0.48
C ASP A 133 6.03 -17.56 1.58
N ILE A 134 5.95 -18.03 2.83
CA ILE A 134 5.79 -17.21 4.02
C ILE A 134 7.11 -17.20 4.79
N PHE A 135 7.53 -16.00 5.16
CA PHE A 135 8.76 -15.72 5.87
C PHE A 135 8.49 -14.98 7.17
N THR A 136 9.37 -15.11 8.14
CA THR A 136 9.48 -14.09 9.19
C THR A 136 10.01 -12.79 8.58
N ALA A 137 9.76 -11.65 9.21
CA ALA A 137 10.28 -10.37 8.72
C ALA A 137 11.82 -10.33 8.53
N PRO A 138 12.64 -10.91 9.43
CA PRO A 138 14.09 -11.04 9.20
C PRO A 138 14.42 -11.93 8.00
N GLU A 139 13.75 -13.06 7.81
CA GLU A 139 13.95 -13.92 6.64
C GLU A 139 13.61 -13.22 5.33
N ALA A 140 12.45 -12.56 5.24
CA ALA A 140 12.08 -11.81 4.04
C ALA A 140 13.09 -10.70 3.73
N SER A 141 13.59 -10.02 4.77
CA SER A 141 14.61 -8.98 4.64
C SER A 141 15.92 -9.56 4.11
N VAL A 142 16.42 -10.67 4.67
CA VAL A 142 17.65 -11.33 4.19
C VAL A 142 17.48 -11.89 2.78
N PHE A 143 16.35 -12.54 2.49
CA PHE A 143 16.04 -13.07 1.16
C PHE A 143 16.13 -11.98 0.09
N LEU A 144 15.43 -10.86 0.31
CA LEU A 144 15.44 -9.72 -0.61
C LEU A 144 16.78 -8.96 -0.58
N GLY A 145 17.49 -8.96 0.55
CA GLY A 145 18.82 -8.36 0.67
C GLY A 145 19.85 -9.07 -0.19
N VAL A 146 19.85 -10.42 -0.16
CA VAL A 146 20.70 -11.23 -1.04
C VAL A 146 20.27 -11.08 -2.50
N MET A 147 18.97 -11.02 -2.78
CA MET A 147 18.44 -10.72 -4.13
C MET A 147 18.96 -9.38 -4.65
N ASP A 148 18.86 -8.31 -3.86
CA ASP A 148 19.32 -6.97 -4.24
C ASP A 148 20.84 -6.91 -4.45
N LEU A 149 21.62 -7.58 -3.59
CA LEU A 149 23.07 -7.69 -3.75
C LEU A 149 23.43 -8.43 -5.05
N ARG A 150 22.71 -9.51 -5.37
CA ARG A 150 22.87 -10.24 -6.62
C ARG A 150 22.50 -9.37 -7.84
N ARG A 151 21.39 -8.64 -7.78
CA ARG A 151 20.98 -7.68 -8.82
C ARG A 151 22.05 -6.63 -9.06
N ARG A 152 22.65 -6.11 -7.99
CA ARG A 152 23.76 -5.15 -8.06
C ARG A 152 24.99 -5.75 -8.75
N GLN A 153 25.37 -6.99 -8.44
CA GLN A 153 26.47 -7.67 -9.10
C GLN A 153 26.22 -7.83 -10.61
N ILE A 154 24.99 -8.19 -11.02
CA ILE A 154 24.61 -8.30 -12.43
C ILE A 154 24.73 -6.94 -13.13
N LEU A 155 24.17 -5.87 -12.52
CA LEU A 155 24.28 -4.51 -13.06
C LEU A 155 25.74 -4.05 -13.19
N GLN A 156 26.59 -4.38 -12.23
CA GLN A 156 28.03 -4.07 -12.31
C GLN A 156 28.72 -4.84 -13.43
N GLY A 157 28.44 -6.13 -13.59
CA GLY A 157 28.98 -6.92 -14.69
C GLY A 157 28.60 -6.36 -16.06
N LEU A 158 27.33 -5.95 -16.24
CA LEU A 158 26.87 -5.29 -17.47
C LEU A 158 27.61 -3.99 -17.78
N LEU A 159 27.91 -3.17 -16.77
CA LEU A 159 28.69 -1.93 -16.93
C LEU A 159 30.14 -2.20 -17.35
N GLU A 160 30.67 -3.37 -16.98
CA GLU A 160 32.04 -3.80 -17.22
C GLU A 160 32.16 -4.75 -18.42
N ASP A 161 31.08 -4.95 -19.19
CA ASP A 161 30.97 -5.88 -20.32
C ASP A 161 31.46 -7.30 -19.97
N ARG A 162 31.07 -7.78 -18.78
CA ARG A 162 31.39 -9.13 -18.29
C ARG A 162 30.17 -9.84 -17.73
N ASP A 163 30.19 -11.16 -17.85
CA ASP A 163 29.24 -12.00 -17.12
C ASP A 163 29.43 -11.83 -15.61
N ALA A 164 28.31 -11.78 -14.90
CA ALA A 164 28.30 -11.80 -13.44
C ALA A 164 27.89 -13.20 -12.97
N PRO A 165 28.81 -14.15 -12.75
CA PRO A 165 28.43 -15.46 -12.22
C PRO A 165 27.80 -15.33 -10.83
N VAL A 166 26.98 -16.31 -10.43
CA VAL A 166 26.44 -16.35 -9.07
C VAL A 166 27.61 -16.52 -8.10
N ALA A 167 27.85 -15.49 -7.28
CA ALA A 167 28.97 -15.43 -6.36
C ALA A 167 28.49 -15.48 -4.90
N PRO A 168 29.32 -16.00 -3.98
CA PRO A 168 29.04 -15.90 -2.55
C PRO A 168 28.90 -14.45 -2.10
N VAL A 169 28.03 -14.25 -1.11
CA VAL A 169 27.76 -12.99 -0.44
C VAL A 169 28.08 -13.19 1.03
N ASP A 170 28.97 -12.35 1.58
CA ASP A 170 29.34 -12.42 2.98
C ASP A 170 28.27 -11.79 3.89
N GLN A 171 28.27 -12.22 5.16
CA GLN A 171 27.29 -11.78 6.16
C GLN A 171 27.38 -10.27 6.46
N ALA A 172 28.56 -9.67 6.34
CA ALA A 172 28.77 -8.25 6.59
C ALA A 172 28.15 -7.39 5.46
N ALA A 173 28.23 -7.84 4.21
CA ALA A 173 27.60 -7.22 3.06
C ALA A 173 26.07 -7.26 3.18
N ILE A 174 25.49 -8.40 3.62
CA ILE A 174 24.05 -8.50 3.90
C ILE A 174 23.65 -7.49 4.96
N SER A 175 24.37 -7.46 6.10
CA SER A 175 24.06 -6.57 7.21
C SER A 175 24.19 -5.09 6.83
N ALA A 176 25.26 -4.73 6.10
CA ALA A 176 25.46 -3.37 5.61
C ALA A 176 24.36 -2.96 4.62
N TRP A 177 23.92 -3.88 3.75
CA TRP A 177 22.84 -3.62 2.79
C TRP A 177 21.51 -3.37 3.49
N LEU A 178 21.16 -4.22 4.45
CA LEU A 178 19.94 -4.10 5.26
C LEU A 178 19.96 -2.92 6.22
N GLY A 179 21.11 -2.28 6.47
CA GLY A 179 21.20 -1.03 7.22
C GLY A 179 20.91 0.23 6.40
N ARG A 180 20.76 0.13 5.07
CA ARG A 180 20.57 1.30 4.20
C ARG A 180 19.15 1.87 4.32
N PRO A 181 18.96 3.20 4.23
CA PRO A 181 17.62 3.77 4.14
C PRO A 181 16.94 3.37 2.83
N ALA A 182 15.63 3.15 2.85
CA ALA A 182 14.84 2.96 1.64
C ALA A 182 14.82 4.27 0.83
N THR A 183 15.74 4.36 -0.13
CA THR A 183 15.90 5.52 -1.01
C THR A 183 15.59 5.10 -2.44
N GLY A 184 14.54 5.70 -3.02
CA GLY A 184 14.02 5.32 -4.33
C GLY A 184 13.24 4.00 -4.33
N SER A 185 12.93 3.50 -5.53
CA SER A 185 12.12 2.30 -5.76
C SER A 185 12.92 1.06 -6.17
N GLN A 186 14.23 1.21 -6.39
CA GLN A 186 15.04 0.19 -7.05
C GLN A 186 15.39 -1.01 -6.15
N TRP A 187 15.53 -0.81 -4.84
CA TRP A 187 16.03 -1.82 -3.90
C TRP A 187 14.92 -2.29 -2.97
N LEU A 188 14.56 -3.57 -3.05
CA LEU A 188 13.37 -4.10 -2.41
C LEU A 188 13.58 -4.40 -0.93
N ALA A 189 14.78 -4.81 -0.51
CA ALA A 189 15.02 -5.19 0.87
C ALA A 189 14.76 -4.04 1.87
N PRO A 190 15.26 -2.81 1.63
CA PRO A 190 14.92 -1.67 2.49
C PRO A 190 13.43 -1.31 2.48
N ILE A 191 12.76 -1.42 1.31
CA ILE A 191 11.33 -1.12 1.17
C ILE A 191 10.51 -2.10 1.99
N VAL A 192 10.78 -3.41 1.87
CA VAL A 192 10.06 -4.45 2.60
C VAL A 192 10.33 -4.31 4.09
N ARG A 193 11.58 -4.14 4.52
CA ARG A 193 11.95 -3.90 5.92
C ARG A 193 11.15 -2.75 6.54
N ASP A 194 11.12 -1.59 5.87
CA ASP A 194 10.41 -0.42 6.37
C ASP A 194 8.89 -0.65 6.42
N SER A 195 8.38 -1.45 5.46
CA SER A 195 6.96 -1.77 5.38
C SER A 195 6.47 -2.74 6.47
N VAL A 196 7.36 -3.59 7.00
CA VAL A 196 7.05 -4.58 8.05
C VAL A 196 7.41 -4.08 9.45
N GLY A 197 8.15 -2.96 9.55
CA GLY A 197 8.50 -2.34 10.83
C GLY A 197 9.46 -3.16 11.69
N ALA A 198 10.21 -4.10 11.10
CA ALA A 198 11.11 -4.98 11.85
C ALA A 198 12.45 -4.29 12.16
N GLY A 199 12.80 -4.23 13.44
CA GLY A 199 14.18 -3.95 13.85
C GLY A 199 15.06 -5.16 13.49
N LEU A 200 16.07 -4.93 12.64
CA LEU A 200 17.03 -5.96 12.26
C LEU A 200 18.33 -5.74 13.03
N ASP A 201 18.55 -6.56 14.05
CA ASP A 201 19.85 -6.65 14.72
C ASP A 201 20.75 -7.73 14.07
N PRO A 202 22.07 -7.69 14.25
CA PRO A 202 22.98 -8.66 13.63
C PRO A 202 22.65 -10.12 13.95
N ALA A 203 22.17 -10.43 15.15
CA ALA A 203 21.84 -11.79 15.56
C ALA A 203 20.59 -12.31 14.83
N SER A 204 19.59 -11.46 14.64
CA SER A 204 18.38 -11.75 13.87
C SER A 204 18.69 -12.00 12.39
N ILE A 205 19.63 -11.24 11.81
CA ILE A 205 20.09 -11.43 10.43
C ILE A 205 20.82 -12.78 10.31
N GLU A 206 21.73 -13.11 11.23
CA GLU A 206 22.44 -14.39 11.20
C GLU A 206 21.50 -15.60 11.40
N ALA A 207 20.52 -15.49 12.30
CA ALA A 207 19.50 -16.51 12.49
C ALA A 207 18.63 -16.69 11.23
N ALA A 208 18.23 -15.59 10.59
CA ALA A 208 17.50 -15.61 9.33
C ALA A 208 18.32 -16.23 8.19
N THR A 209 19.61 -15.87 8.06
CA THR A 209 20.52 -16.48 7.09
C THR A 209 20.58 -18.00 7.28
N ARG A 210 20.78 -18.48 8.52
CA ARG A 210 20.81 -19.92 8.83
C ARG A 210 19.48 -20.61 8.52
N SER A 211 18.36 -19.96 8.83
CA SER A 211 17.02 -20.48 8.50
C SER A 211 16.84 -20.64 6.99
N LEU A 212 17.21 -19.61 6.21
CA LEU A 212 17.12 -19.63 4.75
C LEU A 212 18.04 -20.66 4.09
N VAL A 213 19.21 -20.94 4.69
CA VAL A 213 20.05 -22.09 4.29
C VAL A 213 19.34 -23.41 4.53
N GLY A 214 18.71 -23.59 5.70
CA GLY A 214 17.89 -24.77 6.00
C GLY A 214 16.70 -24.95 5.06
N ARG A 215 16.13 -23.85 4.58
CA ARG A 215 15.04 -23.81 3.58
C ARG A 215 15.53 -23.93 2.13
N GLN A 216 16.83 -24.07 1.91
CA GLN A 216 17.45 -24.13 0.58
C GLN A 216 17.24 -22.86 -0.30
N ALA A 217 16.75 -21.77 0.29
CA ALA A 217 16.69 -20.47 -0.36
C ALA A 217 18.10 -19.85 -0.52
N LEU A 218 19.03 -20.25 0.36
CA LEU A 218 20.46 -19.96 0.30
C LEU A 218 21.27 -21.27 0.40
N ALA A 219 22.49 -21.26 -0.11
CA ALA A 219 23.46 -22.33 0.11
C ALA A 219 24.70 -21.80 0.84
N GLN A 220 25.29 -22.60 1.73
CA GLN A 220 26.51 -22.20 2.45
C GLN A 220 27.76 -22.47 1.61
N SER A 221 28.71 -21.54 1.59
CA SER A 221 30.03 -21.71 0.98
C SER A 221 31.10 -20.99 1.79
N GLY A 222 31.93 -21.74 2.53
CA GLY A 222 33.12 -21.17 3.19
C GLY A 222 32.85 -20.07 4.22
N GLY A 223 31.67 -20.06 4.86
CA GLY A 223 31.22 -19.00 5.77
C GLY A 223 30.32 -17.95 5.11
N ASP A 224 30.36 -17.85 3.79
CA ASP A 224 29.47 -16.99 2.99
C ASP A 224 28.23 -17.76 2.53
N VAL A 225 27.29 -17.04 1.92
CA VAL A 225 26.07 -17.63 1.33
C VAL A 225 25.97 -17.38 -0.16
N ILE A 226 25.51 -18.39 -0.89
CA ILE A 226 25.22 -18.33 -2.32
C ILE A 226 23.70 -18.25 -2.49
N PRO A 227 23.18 -17.33 -3.32
CA PRO A 227 21.75 -17.30 -3.66
C PRO A 227 21.27 -18.65 -4.21
N GLY A 228 20.17 -19.18 -3.67
CA GLY A 228 19.49 -20.34 -4.24
C GLY A 228 18.83 -20.01 -5.58
N ALA A 229 18.30 -21.03 -6.26
CA ALA A 229 17.74 -20.90 -7.61
C ALA A 229 16.62 -19.84 -7.70
N ALA A 230 15.72 -19.78 -6.71
CA ALA A 230 14.65 -18.79 -6.67
C ALA A 230 15.19 -17.35 -6.57
N ILE A 231 16.13 -17.08 -5.64
CA ILE A 231 16.74 -15.75 -5.48
C ILE A 231 17.51 -15.36 -6.74
N ALA A 232 18.28 -16.28 -7.32
CA ALA A 232 19.04 -16.03 -8.54
C ALA A 232 18.12 -15.68 -9.72
N ALA A 233 17.06 -16.47 -9.94
CA ALA A 233 16.09 -16.23 -10.99
C ALA A 233 15.33 -14.89 -10.79
N LEU A 234 14.92 -14.59 -9.56
CA LEU A 234 14.29 -13.30 -9.23
C LEU A 234 15.24 -12.13 -9.49
N ALA A 235 16.50 -12.25 -9.10
CA ALA A 235 17.49 -11.20 -9.33
C ALA A 235 17.68 -10.88 -10.82
N GLU A 236 17.65 -11.89 -11.68
CA GLU A 236 17.73 -11.71 -13.14
C GLU A 236 16.44 -11.09 -13.71
N ARG A 237 15.26 -11.56 -13.27
CA ARG A 237 13.96 -11.09 -13.79
C ARG A 237 13.52 -9.72 -13.26
N PHE A 238 14.04 -9.32 -12.10
CA PHE A 238 13.77 -8.03 -11.45
C PHE A 238 14.98 -7.10 -11.50
N LEU A 239 15.86 -7.21 -12.50
CA LEU A 239 17.08 -6.40 -12.56
C LEU A 239 16.82 -4.89 -12.36
N LEU A 240 15.81 -4.35 -13.03
CA LEU A 240 15.30 -3.00 -12.83
C LEU A 240 13.86 -3.05 -12.32
N ILE A 241 13.59 -2.33 -11.23
CA ILE A 241 12.22 -2.08 -10.77
C ILE A 241 11.68 -0.90 -11.56
N ARG A 242 10.60 -1.16 -12.29
CA ARG A 242 9.90 -0.18 -13.09
C ARG A 242 8.94 0.64 -12.23
N MET A 243 8.22 -0.03 -11.33
CA MET A 243 7.11 0.58 -10.60
C MET A 243 6.91 -0.12 -9.27
N LEU A 244 6.46 0.66 -8.28
CA LEU A 244 5.85 0.12 -7.07
C LEU A 244 4.35 0.40 -7.12
N LEU A 245 3.57 -0.66 -6.97
CA LEU A 245 2.13 -0.61 -6.83
C LEU A 245 1.79 -0.91 -5.36
N ARG A 246 0.78 -0.23 -4.84
CA ARG A 246 0.16 -0.56 -3.56
C ARG A 246 -1.35 -0.66 -3.74
N VAL A 247 -1.92 -1.74 -3.24
CA VAL A 247 -3.37 -1.96 -3.20
C VAL A 247 -3.78 -1.96 -1.73
N ARG A 248 -4.69 -1.06 -1.38
CA ARG A 248 -5.20 -0.94 -0.01
C ARG A 248 -6.67 -1.22 -0.03
N ALA A 249 -7.13 -1.99 0.93
CA ALA A 249 -8.53 -2.18 1.15
C ALA A 249 -8.81 -2.14 2.65
N GLY A 250 -9.98 -1.65 3.02
CA GLY A 250 -10.36 -1.61 4.42
C GLY A 250 -11.86 -1.60 4.62
N ARG A 251 -12.27 -2.05 5.80
CA ARG A 251 -13.65 -2.10 6.25
C ARG A 251 -13.76 -1.57 7.68
N SER A 252 -14.80 -0.79 7.92
CA SER A 252 -15.19 -0.35 9.27
C SER A 252 -16.24 -1.31 9.82
N ASP A 253 -16.02 -1.77 11.04
CA ASP A 253 -16.94 -2.55 11.86
C ASP A 253 -17.09 -1.84 13.21
N GLY A 254 -18.07 -0.94 13.30
CA GLY A 254 -18.15 0.04 14.39
C GLY A 254 -16.91 0.93 14.42
N ASP A 255 -16.27 1.02 15.58
CA ASP A 255 -15.03 1.79 15.78
C ASP A 255 -13.76 1.06 15.30
N ARG A 256 -13.87 -0.23 14.92
CA ARG A 256 -12.74 -1.03 14.46
C ARG A 256 -12.62 -0.90 12.94
N VAL A 257 -11.42 -0.56 12.48
CA VAL A 257 -11.08 -0.60 11.05
C VAL A 257 -10.12 -1.76 10.81
N VAL A 258 -10.51 -2.68 9.92
CA VAL A 258 -9.65 -3.75 9.43
C VAL A 258 -9.15 -3.34 8.07
N THR A 259 -7.85 -3.47 7.82
CA THR A 259 -7.22 -3.09 6.55
C THR A 259 -6.30 -4.19 6.05
N THR A 260 -6.21 -4.34 4.74
CA THR A 260 -5.12 -5.04 4.07
C THR A 260 -4.32 -4.06 3.21
N ASP A 261 -3.01 -4.32 3.09
CA ASP A 261 -2.06 -3.55 2.31
C ASP A 261 -1.19 -4.53 1.52
N LEU A 262 -1.53 -4.69 0.24
CA LEU A 262 -0.73 -5.46 -0.71
C LEU A 262 0.24 -4.50 -1.40
N ARG A 263 1.49 -4.91 -1.49
CA ARG A 263 2.50 -4.16 -2.23
C ARG A 263 3.05 -5.02 -3.34
N VAL A 264 3.35 -4.41 -4.48
CA VAL A 264 3.85 -5.12 -5.64
C VAL A 264 4.99 -4.32 -6.26
N ALA A 265 6.10 -4.99 -6.49
CA ALA A 265 7.17 -4.49 -7.32
C ALA A 265 6.98 -5.04 -8.72
N GLN A 266 7.00 -4.18 -9.73
CA GLN A 266 6.98 -4.58 -11.12
C GLN A 266 8.38 -4.45 -11.72
N SER A 267 8.86 -5.48 -12.41
CA SER A 267 10.11 -5.38 -13.17
C SER A 267 9.91 -4.71 -14.52
N ALA A 268 11.00 -4.27 -15.16
CA ALA A 268 10.96 -3.78 -16.54
C ALA A 268 10.41 -4.81 -17.56
N GLY A 269 10.42 -6.10 -17.21
CA GLY A 269 9.85 -7.20 -18.01
C GLY A 269 8.44 -7.62 -17.57
N PHE A 270 7.69 -6.75 -16.89
CA PHE A 270 6.31 -6.99 -16.43
C PHE A 270 6.13 -8.23 -15.55
N GLN A 271 7.16 -8.59 -14.78
CA GLN A 271 7.04 -9.56 -13.69
C GLN A 271 6.60 -8.83 -12.42
N HIS A 272 5.78 -9.46 -11.60
CA HIS A 272 5.21 -8.86 -10.39
C HIS A 272 5.60 -9.69 -9.18
N LEU A 273 6.27 -9.04 -8.22
CA LEU A 273 6.56 -9.62 -6.90
C LEU A 273 5.67 -8.91 -5.90
N LEU A 274 4.67 -9.62 -5.40
CA LEU A 274 3.75 -9.19 -4.37
C LEU A 274 4.34 -9.50 -2.98
N TRP A 275 4.10 -8.61 -2.04
CA TRP A 275 4.27 -8.91 -0.62
C TRP A 275 3.18 -8.28 0.24
N GLU A 276 2.83 -9.00 1.30
CA GLU A 276 1.97 -8.52 2.37
C GLU A 276 2.50 -9.01 3.73
N ALA A 277 2.17 -8.27 4.79
CA ALA A 277 2.53 -8.63 6.15
C ALA A 277 1.26 -8.96 6.94
N ASP A 278 1.23 -10.12 7.58
CA ASP A 278 0.13 -10.49 8.45
C ASP A 278 0.21 -9.79 9.81
N ALA A 279 -0.84 -9.95 10.63
CA ALA A 279 -0.90 -9.37 11.97
C ALA A 279 0.18 -9.90 12.93
N ALA A 280 0.80 -11.04 12.62
CA ALA A 280 1.92 -11.61 13.36
C ALA A 280 3.29 -11.12 12.85
N GLY A 281 3.32 -10.26 11.83
CA GLY A 281 4.54 -9.75 11.22
C GLY A 281 5.25 -10.76 10.30
N ARG A 282 4.55 -11.83 9.88
CA ARG A 282 5.05 -12.73 8.83
C ARG A 282 4.78 -12.09 7.47
N VAL A 283 5.72 -12.27 6.56
CA VAL A 283 5.71 -11.68 5.23
C VAL A 283 5.45 -12.79 4.22
N HIS A 284 4.34 -12.68 3.51
CA HIS A 284 4.08 -13.52 2.34
C HIS A 284 4.74 -12.86 1.13
N LEU A 285 5.54 -13.63 0.38
CA LEU A 285 6.12 -13.20 -0.88
C LEU A 285 5.59 -14.10 -1.99
N GLU A 286 5.03 -13.50 -3.03
CA GLU A 286 4.42 -14.24 -4.13
C GLU A 286 4.76 -13.59 -5.48
N CYS A 287 5.14 -14.40 -6.47
CA CYS A 287 5.17 -13.94 -7.85
C CYS A 287 3.81 -14.14 -8.51
N VAL A 288 3.19 -13.03 -8.92
CA VAL A 288 1.82 -13.02 -9.47
C VAL A 288 1.81 -12.71 -10.96
N THR A 289 0.78 -13.16 -11.65
CA THR A 289 0.58 -12.85 -13.06
C THR A 289 0.00 -11.44 -13.22
N PRO A 290 0.32 -10.72 -14.32
CA PRO A 290 -0.31 -9.44 -14.64
C PRO A 290 -1.85 -9.51 -14.65
N THR A 291 -2.40 -10.54 -15.30
CA THR A 291 -3.85 -10.74 -15.41
C THR A 291 -4.48 -11.04 -14.05
N GLY A 292 -3.89 -11.94 -13.26
CA GLY A 292 -4.38 -12.27 -11.93
C GLY A 292 -4.39 -11.04 -11.01
N LEU A 293 -3.29 -10.27 -11.02
CA LEU A 293 -3.20 -9.04 -10.23
C LEU A 293 -4.22 -7.98 -10.66
N ALA A 294 -4.38 -7.75 -11.97
CA ALA A 294 -5.38 -6.82 -12.48
C ALA A 294 -6.80 -7.22 -12.08
N SER A 295 -7.14 -8.51 -12.18
CA SER A 295 -8.43 -9.05 -11.75
C SER A 295 -8.65 -8.90 -10.26
N THR A 296 -7.65 -9.15 -9.42
CA THR A 296 -7.74 -8.94 -7.96
C THR A 296 -8.02 -7.47 -7.62
N ILE A 297 -7.32 -6.54 -8.28
CA ILE A 297 -7.54 -5.10 -8.06
C ILE A 297 -8.93 -4.68 -8.53
N GLU A 298 -9.34 -5.10 -9.72
CA GLU A 298 -10.66 -4.78 -10.27
C GLU A 298 -11.78 -5.33 -9.38
N HIS A 299 -11.61 -6.55 -8.84
CA HIS A 299 -12.53 -7.13 -7.88
C HIS A 299 -12.66 -6.26 -6.62
N PHE A 300 -11.55 -5.84 -6.00
CA PHE A 300 -11.61 -4.94 -4.85
C PHE A 300 -12.25 -3.57 -5.16
N LEU A 301 -12.02 -3.02 -6.35
CA LEU A 301 -12.55 -1.71 -6.74
C LEU A 301 -14.04 -1.74 -7.12
N THR A 302 -14.63 -2.92 -7.29
CA THR A 302 -16.02 -3.06 -7.78
C THR A 302 -16.95 -3.85 -6.87
N ASP A 303 -16.40 -4.68 -5.97
CA ASP A 303 -17.18 -5.60 -5.13
C ASP A 303 -16.96 -5.28 -3.63
N ALA A 304 -17.98 -4.69 -3.00
CA ALA A 304 -17.97 -4.37 -1.58
C ALA A 304 -18.03 -5.64 -0.68
N ASP A 305 -18.57 -6.75 -1.19
CA ASP A 305 -18.70 -8.01 -0.46
C ASP A 305 -17.37 -8.78 -0.47
N ALA A 306 -16.58 -8.67 -1.54
CA ALA A 306 -15.20 -9.16 -1.56
C ALA A 306 -14.38 -8.61 -0.38
N LEU A 307 -14.62 -7.35 0.00
CA LEU A 307 -13.97 -6.70 1.12
C LEU A 307 -14.49 -7.18 2.48
N ALA A 308 -15.66 -7.83 2.54
CA ALA A 308 -16.17 -8.45 3.76
C ALA A 308 -15.31 -9.63 4.22
N ALA A 309 -14.71 -10.36 3.26
CA ALA A 309 -13.84 -11.50 3.52
C ALA A 309 -12.48 -11.11 4.13
N LEU A 310 -12.10 -9.82 4.09
CA LEU A 310 -10.88 -9.29 4.71
C LEU A 310 -10.91 -9.30 6.24
N VAL A 311 -12.05 -9.65 6.86
CA VAL A 311 -12.15 -9.94 8.28
C VAL A 311 -12.02 -11.46 8.44
N PRO A 312 -10.87 -12.01 8.88
CA PRO A 312 -10.83 -13.42 9.26
C PRO A 312 -11.89 -13.67 10.33
N ALA A 313 -12.59 -14.80 10.26
CA ALA A 313 -13.55 -15.27 11.28
C ALA A 313 -12.93 -15.53 12.67
N ALA A 314 -11.68 -15.13 12.91
CA ALA A 314 -10.98 -15.19 14.19
C ALA A 314 -11.35 -14.02 15.12
N VAL A 315 -12.64 -13.90 15.44
CA VAL A 315 -13.11 -13.23 16.67
C VAL A 315 -13.96 -14.24 17.43
N ALA A 316 -13.32 -15.32 17.88
CA ALA A 316 -13.91 -16.28 18.82
C ALA A 316 -12.84 -16.85 19.76
N ALA A 317 -12.08 -15.98 20.40
CA ALA A 317 -11.43 -16.30 21.68
C ALA A 317 -11.11 -14.98 22.39
N PRO A 318 -11.71 -14.70 23.57
CA PRO A 318 -11.33 -13.54 24.35
C PRO A 318 -9.95 -13.80 24.96
N VAL A 319 -8.92 -13.13 24.45
CA VAL A 319 -7.64 -13.05 25.17
C VAL A 319 -7.87 -12.09 26.32
N ALA A 320 -7.91 -12.63 27.54
CA ALA A 320 -8.02 -11.87 28.77
C ALA A 320 -6.83 -10.89 28.87
N VAL A 321 -7.13 -9.59 28.82
CA VAL A 321 -6.14 -8.53 29.04
C VAL A 321 -5.87 -8.45 30.54
N ALA A 322 -4.69 -8.90 30.95
CA ALA A 322 -4.14 -8.58 32.26
C ALA A 322 -3.86 -7.07 32.32
N ALA A 323 -4.47 -6.41 33.30
CA ALA A 323 -4.43 -4.98 33.51
C ALA A 323 -3.03 -4.48 33.93
N SER A 324 -2.62 -3.35 33.37
CA SER A 324 -1.76 -2.39 34.06
C SER A 324 -2.18 -0.95 33.71
N ALA A 325 -2.04 -0.09 34.72
CA ALA A 325 -2.74 1.17 34.95
C ALA A 325 -2.44 2.30 33.94
N GLY A 326 -3.45 3.12 33.67
CA GLY A 326 -3.36 4.37 32.89
C GLY A 326 -2.95 5.60 33.74
N PRO A 327 -3.25 6.86 33.32
CA PRO A 327 -3.82 7.29 32.04
C PRO A 327 -3.03 8.43 31.35
N ALA A 328 -3.21 8.61 30.04
CA ALA A 328 -2.92 9.87 29.37
C ALA A 328 -4.04 10.19 28.36
N ALA A 329 -4.53 11.43 28.41
CA ALA A 329 -5.64 11.96 27.63
C ALA A 329 -5.48 11.72 26.10
N PRO A 330 -6.59 11.63 25.34
CA PRO A 330 -6.52 11.41 23.90
C PRO A 330 -5.91 12.63 23.20
N ALA A 331 -4.65 12.50 22.78
CA ALA A 331 -4.02 13.46 21.88
C ALA A 331 -4.76 13.46 20.54
N ALA A 332 -5.12 14.64 20.05
CA ALA A 332 -5.83 14.82 18.79
C ALA A 332 -5.07 14.12 17.64
N ARG A 333 -5.75 13.18 16.96
CA ARG A 333 -5.23 12.53 15.75
C ARG A 333 -5.09 13.59 14.66
N ARG A 334 -3.88 13.75 14.11
CA ARG A 334 -3.64 14.58 12.92
C ARG A 334 -3.78 13.73 11.68
N PHE A 335 -4.17 14.33 10.58
CA PHE A 335 -4.22 13.67 9.27
C PHE A 335 -3.23 14.33 8.33
N CYS A 336 -2.64 13.55 7.44
CA CYS A 336 -1.70 14.07 6.46
C CYS A 336 -2.43 15.07 5.53
N PRO A 337 -1.94 16.31 5.39
CA PRO A 337 -2.57 17.29 4.50
C PRO A 337 -2.46 16.91 3.02
N ASN A 338 -1.51 16.02 2.68
CA ASN A 338 -1.32 15.56 1.31
C ASN A 338 -2.22 14.37 0.96
N CYS A 339 -2.26 13.32 1.80
CA CYS A 339 -2.98 12.08 1.48
C CYS A 339 -4.17 11.75 2.40
N GLY A 340 -4.47 12.61 3.37
CA GLY A 340 -5.58 12.43 4.31
C GLY A 340 -5.43 11.27 5.30
N ALA A 341 -4.34 10.49 5.26
CA ALA A 341 -4.15 9.36 6.17
C ALA A 341 -3.87 9.80 7.61
N PRO A 342 -4.32 9.05 8.63
CA PRO A 342 -4.05 9.37 10.03
C PRO A 342 -2.55 9.31 10.30
N THR A 343 -2.04 10.37 10.93
CA THR A 343 -0.65 10.53 11.36
C THR A 343 -0.57 10.53 12.87
N ALA A 344 0.40 9.80 13.43
CA ALA A 344 0.66 9.81 14.86
C ALA A 344 1.11 11.22 15.31
N PRO A 345 0.78 11.65 16.55
CA PRO A 345 1.29 12.90 17.10
C PRO A 345 2.83 12.93 17.09
N GLY A 346 3.41 13.95 16.46
CA GLY A 346 4.88 14.09 16.34
C GLY A 346 5.52 13.33 15.18
N ALA A 347 4.74 12.67 14.32
CA ALA A 347 5.26 12.11 13.07
C ALA A 347 5.84 13.22 12.19
N ARG A 348 7.09 13.08 11.73
CA ARG A 348 7.75 14.02 10.81
C ARG A 348 7.38 13.77 9.35
N PHE A 349 6.97 12.54 9.05
CA PHE A 349 6.57 12.09 7.72
C PHE A 349 5.30 11.25 7.84
N CYS A 350 4.42 11.37 6.86
CA CYS A 350 3.22 10.56 6.80
C CYS A 350 3.61 9.10 6.54
N PRO A 351 3.22 8.15 7.41
CA PRO A 351 3.52 6.73 7.19
C PRO A 351 2.83 6.17 5.95
N SER A 352 1.82 6.87 5.42
CA SER A 352 1.06 6.43 4.24
C SER A 352 1.58 6.96 2.91
N CYS A 353 2.17 8.16 2.85
CA CYS A 353 2.62 8.76 1.58
C CYS A 353 4.05 9.33 1.61
N GLY A 354 4.77 9.22 2.73
CA GLY A 354 6.13 9.72 2.88
C GLY A 354 6.27 11.25 2.86
N THR A 355 5.17 11.99 2.66
CA THR A 355 5.19 13.45 2.68
C THR A 355 5.51 13.94 4.08
N ALA A 356 6.37 14.95 4.18
CA ALA A 356 6.65 15.59 5.46
C ALA A 356 5.35 16.13 6.07
N VAL A 357 5.09 15.76 7.32
CA VAL A 357 3.94 16.25 8.10
C VAL A 357 4.51 16.87 9.37
N ALA A 358 4.09 18.10 9.67
CA ALA A 358 4.58 18.90 10.80
C ALA A 358 3.56 18.95 11.95
#